data_AF-A0A914Z7R4-F1
#
_entry.id   AF-A0A914Z7R4-F1
#
_cell.length_a   1.000
_cell.length_b   1.000
_cell.length_c   1.000
_cell.angle_alpha   90.00
_cell.angle_beta   90.00
_cell.angle_gamma   90.00
#
_symmetry.space_group_name_H-M   'P 1'
#
loop_
_entity.id
_entity.type
_entity.pdbx_description
1 polymer ?
#
loop_
_entity_poly.entity_id
_entity_poly.type
_entity_poly.pdbx_seq_one_letter_code
_entity_poly.pdbx_strand_id
1 'polypeptide(L)'
;MKRRVVVTGLGIVSPLGNDLASSWEGITQGRSGIGPLTNVADAYLDRFTTKIAGEVKGFDITADNELFGKFRVSGKDAKRWDPFIPLRPRCLVHGPA
;
A
#
# COMPACT_ATOMS: atom_id res chain seq x y z
N MET A 1 -3.59 35.41 -14.41
CA MET A 1 -4.28 34.88 -13.21
C MET A 1 -3.69 33.51 -12.88
N LYS A 2 -3.40 33.22 -11.60
CA LYS A 2 -2.89 31.91 -11.14
C LYS A 2 -4.08 31.01 -10.77
N ARG A 3 -4.15 29.79 -11.31
CA ARG A 3 -5.19 28.80 -10.93
C ARG A 3 -4.93 28.29 -9.52
N ARG A 4 -5.98 28.20 -8.69
CA ARG A 4 -5.93 27.51 -7.40
C ARG A 4 -6.03 26.01 -7.63
N VAL A 5 -5.12 25.26 -7.06
CA VAL A 5 -5.11 23.80 -7.07
C VAL A 5 -5.37 23.33 -5.64
N VAL A 6 -6.27 22.37 -5.48
CA VAL A 6 -6.64 21.76 -4.19
C VAL A 6 -6.48 20.25 -4.27
N VAL A 7 -6.26 19.62 -3.12
CA VAL A 7 -6.23 18.16 -2.99
C VAL A 7 -7.64 17.68 -2.69
N THR A 8 -8.21 16.83 -3.54
CA THR A 8 -9.58 16.31 -3.40
C THR A 8 -9.64 14.85 -2.96
N GLY A 9 -8.51 14.15 -2.93
CA GLY A 9 -8.42 12.76 -2.50
C GLY A 9 -6.99 12.37 -2.15
N LEU A 10 -6.86 11.49 -1.17
CA LEU A 10 -5.61 10.90 -0.71
C LEU A 10 -5.82 9.40 -0.57
N GLY A 11 -4.79 8.63 -0.91
CA GLY A 11 -4.76 7.18 -0.70
C GLY A 11 -3.34 6.78 -0.34
N ILE A 12 -3.20 5.74 0.49
CA ILE A 12 -1.92 5.26 0.99
C ILE A 12 -1.98 3.74 1.20
N VAL A 13 -0.89 3.07 0.85
CA VAL A 13 -0.56 1.73 1.32
C VAL A 13 0.75 1.85 2.07
N SER A 14 0.79 1.43 3.33
CA SER A 14 1.96 1.55 4.18
C SER A 14 2.13 0.34 5.10
N PRO A 15 3.32 0.16 5.70
CA PRO A 15 3.51 -0.85 6.73
C PRO A 15 2.67 -0.64 8.00
N LEU A 16 2.07 0.55 8.15
CA LEU A 16 1.18 0.91 9.26
C LEU A 16 -0.30 0.69 8.95
N GLY A 17 -0.66 0.47 7.68
CA GLY A 17 -2.05 0.36 7.25
C GLY A 17 -2.21 0.34 5.73
N ASN A 18 -3.26 -0.35 5.27
CA ASN A 18 -3.62 -0.44 3.85
C ASN A 18 -4.69 0.59 3.45
N ASP A 19 -4.95 1.57 4.31
CA ASP A 19 -5.86 2.69 4.06
C ASP A 19 -5.36 3.94 4.80
N LEU A 20 -6.00 5.07 4.52
CA LEU A 20 -5.61 6.37 5.07
C LEU A 20 -5.85 6.45 6.58
N ALA A 21 -6.96 5.90 7.08
CA ALA A 21 -7.33 6.00 8.47
C ALA A 21 -6.39 5.18 9.37
N SER A 22 -6.15 3.91 9.02
CA SER A 22 -5.26 3.02 9.75
C SER A 22 -3.80 3.50 9.73
N SER A 23 -3.33 3.98 8.57
CA SER A 23 -1.99 4.56 8.44
C SER A 23 -1.84 5.82 9.29
N TRP A 24 -2.82 6.73 9.25
CA TRP A 24 -2.80 7.98 10.02
C TRP A 24 -2.86 7.75 11.52
N GLU A 25 -3.70 6.82 11.97
CA GLU A 25 -3.77 6.40 13.37
C GLU A 25 -2.42 5.83 13.83
N GLY A 26 -1.77 5.00 13.01
CA GLY A 26 -0.44 4.46 13.32
C GLY A 26 0.62 5.53 13.48
N ILE A 27 0.61 6.53 12.60
CA ILE A 27 1.54 7.67 12.65
C ILE A 27 1.30 8.49 13.92
N THR A 28 0.04 8.86 14.19
CA THR A 28 -0.32 9.73 15.32
C THR A 28 -0.10 9.07 16.67
N GLN A 29 -0.18 7.74 16.75
CA GLN A 29 0.16 6.96 17.94
C GLN A 29 1.66 6.61 18.04
N GLY A 30 2.49 7.01 17.08
CA GLY A 30 3.92 6.71 17.07
C GLY A 30 4.24 5.21 16.91
N ARG A 31 3.33 4.43 16.30
CA ARG A 31 3.57 3.01 16.01
C ARG A 31 4.66 2.89 14.95
N SER A 32 5.58 1.95 15.14
CA SER A 32 6.58 1.62 14.12
C SER A 32 6.01 0.58 13.15
N GLY A 33 6.13 0.85 11.85
CA GLY A 33 5.80 -0.10 10.80
C GLY A 33 6.97 -1.04 10.44
N ILE A 34 8.13 -0.86 11.08
CA ILE A 34 9.33 -1.65 10.81
C ILE A 34 9.33 -2.91 11.68
N GLY A 35 9.55 -4.05 11.06
CA GLY A 35 9.69 -5.34 11.74
C GLY A 35 10.77 -6.21 11.10
N PRO A 36 10.90 -7.47 11.54
CA PRO A 36 11.75 -8.46 10.87
C PRO A 36 11.34 -8.61 9.40
N LEU A 37 12.33 -8.89 8.54
CA LEU A 37 12.10 -9.19 7.13
C LEU A 37 11.40 -10.56 6.99
N THR A 38 10.20 -10.60 6.40
CA THR A 38 9.39 -11.83 6.26
C THR A 38 9.03 -12.18 4.81
N ASN A 39 9.16 -11.24 3.87
CA ASN A 39 8.88 -11.47 2.45
C ASN A 39 10.02 -12.15 1.69
N VAL A 40 11.12 -12.49 2.36
CA VAL A 40 12.18 -13.34 1.81
C VAL A 40 12.20 -14.65 2.60
N ALA A 41 12.49 -15.76 1.92
CA ALA A 41 12.57 -17.03 2.62
C ALA A 41 13.75 -17.04 3.62
N ASP A 42 13.53 -17.67 4.78
CA ASP A 42 14.49 -17.70 5.90
C ASP A 42 15.90 -18.13 5.49
N ALA A 43 16.00 -19.10 4.57
CA ALA A 43 17.26 -19.61 4.05
C ALA A 43 18.14 -18.54 3.34
N TYR A 44 17.55 -17.41 2.94
CA TYR A 44 18.27 -16.30 2.32
C TYR A 44 18.61 -15.19 3.31
N LEU A 45 18.07 -15.18 4.53
CA LEU A 45 18.27 -14.09 5.50
C LEU A 45 19.75 -13.85 5.83
N ASP A 46 20.56 -14.90 5.88
CA ASP A 46 22.00 -14.79 6.19
C ASP A 46 22.83 -14.13 5.09
N ARG A 47 22.25 -13.95 3.90
CA ARG A 47 22.87 -13.20 2.80
C ARG A 47 22.67 -11.69 2.95
N PHE A 48 21.80 -11.24 3.84
CA PHE A 48 21.50 -9.84 4.07
C PHE A 48 22.11 -9.36 5.38
N THR A 49 22.87 -8.26 5.31
CA THR A 49 23.34 -7.54 6.51
C THR A 49 22.17 -6.92 7.28
N THR A 50 21.12 -6.49 6.58
CA THR A 50 19.92 -5.88 7.17
C THR A 50 18.77 -6.88 7.14
N LYS A 51 18.23 -7.21 8.33
CA LYS A 51 17.14 -8.18 8.52
C LYS A 51 15.84 -7.55 9.00
N ILE A 52 15.68 -6.25 8.80
CA ILE A 52 14.49 -5.48 9.16
C ILE A 52 13.95 -4.74 7.94
N ALA A 53 12.63 -4.61 7.86
CA ALA A 53 11.95 -3.91 6.77
C ALA A 53 10.58 -3.37 7.21
N GLY A 54 10.09 -2.35 6.49
CA GLY A 54 8.71 -1.91 6.54
C GLY A 54 7.90 -2.64 5.48
N GLU A 55 7.42 -3.84 5.81
CA GLU A 55 6.65 -4.66 4.87
C GLU A 55 5.16 -4.30 4.95
N VAL A 56 4.52 -4.22 3.78
CA VAL A 56 3.05 -4.10 3.70
C VAL A 56 2.43 -5.44 4.09
N LYS A 57 1.53 -5.43 5.07
CA LYS A 57 0.93 -6.65 5.64
C LYS A 57 -0.51 -6.81 5.19
N GLY A 58 -0.90 -8.05 4.89
CA GLY A 58 -2.30 -8.38 4.61
C GLY A 58 -2.89 -7.67 3.39
N PHE A 59 -2.05 -7.31 2.42
CA PHE A 59 -2.50 -6.63 1.21
C PHE A 59 -2.93 -7.66 0.16
N ASP A 60 -4.24 -7.71 -0.11
CA ASP A 60 -4.83 -8.56 -1.14
C ASP A 60 -5.45 -7.71 -2.25
N ILE A 61 -4.95 -7.91 -3.46
CA ILE A 61 -5.33 -7.19 -4.68
C ILE A 61 -6.56 -7.79 -5.37
N THR A 62 -6.96 -8.99 -4.94
CA THR A 62 -8.13 -9.71 -5.44
C THR A 62 -9.37 -9.49 -4.58
N ALA A 63 -9.18 -8.98 -3.36
CA ALA A 63 -10.23 -8.62 -2.41
C ALA A 63 -10.82 -7.22 -2.68
N ASP A 64 -12.03 -6.97 -2.17
CA ASP A 64 -12.59 -5.63 -2.14
C ASP A 64 -11.85 -4.82 -1.08
N ASN A 65 -11.25 -3.70 -1.47
CA ASN A 65 -10.62 -2.77 -0.54
C ASN A 65 -10.86 -1.32 -0.98
N GLU A 66 -10.72 -0.39 -0.04
CA GLU A 66 -11.04 1.02 -0.25
C GLU A 66 -10.14 1.69 -1.32
N LEU A 67 -8.96 1.14 -1.57
CA LEU A 67 -7.99 1.67 -2.54
C LEU A 67 -8.31 1.32 -4.01
N PHE A 68 -8.93 0.17 -4.25
CA PHE A 68 -9.35 -0.26 -5.58
C PHE A 68 -10.86 -0.18 -5.79
N GLY A 69 -11.65 0.06 -4.74
CA GLY A 69 -13.11 0.01 -4.79
C GLY A 69 -13.59 -1.36 -5.28
N LYS A 70 -14.60 -1.39 -6.16
CA LYS A 70 -15.09 -2.63 -6.80
C LYS A 70 -14.18 -3.15 -7.93
N PHE A 71 -13.03 -2.54 -8.18
CA PHE A 71 -12.14 -2.92 -9.26
C PHE A 71 -11.20 -4.05 -8.79
N ARG A 72 -11.70 -5.28 -8.81
CA ARG A 72 -10.88 -6.48 -8.54
C ARG A 72 -9.96 -6.76 -9.71
N VAL A 73 -8.68 -6.98 -9.44
CA VAL A 73 -7.75 -7.54 -10.44
C VAL A 73 -7.95 -9.05 -10.46
N SER A 74 -8.17 -9.63 -11.64
CA SER A 74 -8.24 -11.09 -11.79
C SER A 74 -6.95 -11.72 -11.28
N GLY A 75 -7.03 -12.87 -10.60
CA GLY A 75 -5.86 -13.61 -10.12
C GLY A 75 -4.85 -13.94 -11.23
N LYS A 76 -5.29 -13.97 -12.50
CA LYS A 76 -4.41 -14.13 -13.67
C LYS A 76 -3.58 -12.87 -13.94
N ASP A 77 -4.20 -11.70 -13.86
CA ASP A 77 -3.53 -10.42 -14.12
C ASP A 77 -2.63 -10.03 -12.93
N ALA A 78 -3.10 -10.32 -11.71
CA ALA A 78 -2.34 -10.20 -10.47
C ALA A 78 -0.95 -10.83 -10.55
N LYS A 79 -0.87 -12.06 -11.07
CA LYS A 79 0.41 -12.81 -11.19
C LYS A 79 1.35 -12.27 -12.26
N ARG A 80 0.83 -11.50 -13.22
CA ARG A 80 1.62 -10.94 -14.31
C ARG A 80 2.30 -9.62 -13.91
N TRP A 81 1.74 -8.93 -12.93
CA TRP A 81 2.20 -7.61 -12.52
C TRP A 81 3.32 -7.70 -11.50
N ASP A 82 4.25 -6.73 -11.57
CA ASP A 82 5.20 -6.51 -10.50
C ASP A 82 4.46 -6.08 -9.21
N PRO A 83 4.86 -6.56 -8.01
CA PRO A 83 4.20 -6.23 -6.74
C PRO A 83 4.09 -4.73 -6.45
N PHE A 84 4.94 -3.88 -7.03
CA PHE A 84 4.83 -2.43 -6.91
C PHE A 84 3.61 -1.84 -7.62
N ILE A 85 3.17 -2.46 -8.72
CA ILE A 85 2.08 -1.90 -9.54
C ILE A 85 0.76 -1.84 -8.73
N PRO A 86 0.34 -2.91 -8.04
CA PRO A 86 -0.83 -2.85 -7.18
C PRO A 86 -0.66 -1.96 -5.94
N LEU A 87 0.56 -1.73 -5.43
CA LEU A 87 0.72 -0.87 -4.24
C LEU A 87 0.40 0.61 -4.50
N ARG A 88 0.19 1.01 -5.76
CA ARG A 88 -0.19 2.38 -6.09
C ARG A 88 -1.67 2.62 -5.77
N PRO A 89 -1.98 3.54 -4.85
CA PRO A 89 -3.35 4.02 -4.66
C PRO A 89 -3.88 4.50 -6.02
N ARG A 90 -5.04 3.99 -6.44
CA ARG A 90 -5.61 4.46 -7.69
C ARG A 90 -5.94 5.94 -7.54
N CYS A 91 -5.47 6.76 -8.47
CA CYS A 91 -5.95 8.13 -8.61
C CYS A 91 -7.42 8.07 -9.05
N LEU A 92 -8.34 7.97 -8.10
CA LEU A 92 -9.77 8.12 -8.35
C LEU A 92 -10.02 9.60 -8.58
N VAL A 93 -9.86 10.02 -9.84
CA VAL A 93 -10.34 11.33 -10.29
C VAL A 93 -11.86 11.26 -10.26
N HIS A 94 -12.45 11.60 -9.12
CA HIS A 94 -13.84 11.99 -9.09
C HIS A 94 -13.90 13.32 -9.84
N GLY A 95 -14.36 13.27 -11.10
CA GLY A 95 -14.71 14.47 -11.83
C GLY A 95 -15.73 15.27 -11.01
N PRO A 96 -15.75 16.60 -11.11
CA PRO A 96 -16.76 17.40 -10.43
C PRO A 96 -18.15 16.90 -10.85
N ALA A 97 -19.00 16.67 -9.86
CA ALA A 97 -20.44 16.53 -10.08
C ALA A 97 -21.01 17.82 -10.71
#